data_AF-A0A529LZK7-F1
#
_entry.id   AF-A0A529LZK7-F1
#
_cell.length_a   1.000
_cell.length_b   1.000
_cell.length_c   1.000
_cell.angle_alpha   90.00
_cell.angle_beta   90.00
_cell.angle_gamma   90.00
#
_symmetry.space_group_name_H-M   'P 1'
#
loop_
_entity.id
_entity.type
_entity.pdbx_description
1 polymer ?
#
loop_
_entity_poly.entity_id
_entity_poly.type
_entity_poly.pdbx_seq_one_letter_code
_entity_poly.pdbx_strand_id
1 'polypeptide(L)'
;MIGLAEGEIMRGLSGWRSVRLVMLPVLVALTACKADLYTQLQEREANEMLALLEDNGVAAIRVVAKDGTSTIQVDEKLLAFSINLLNAKGLPRQSFKNLGEIFQGSGLIAS
;
A
#
# COMPACT_ATOMS: atom_id res chain seq x y z
N MET A 1 10.32 -71.87 18.36
CA MET A 1 9.17 -71.62 19.26
C MET A 1 9.29 -70.19 19.77
N ILE A 2 8.28 -69.35 19.49
CA ILE A 2 7.94 -68.06 20.14
C ILE A 2 8.97 -66.92 19.87
N GLY A 3 8.68 -65.69 19.46
CA GLY A 3 7.47 -64.87 19.34
C GLY A 3 7.74 -63.46 19.89
N LEU A 4 7.37 -62.40 19.15
CA LEU A 4 7.17 -60.97 19.55
C LEU A 4 8.42 -60.17 20.00
N ALA A 5 8.51 -58.83 19.96
CA ALA A 5 7.89 -57.70 19.26
C ALA A 5 8.55 -56.43 19.84
N GLU A 6 8.25 -55.27 19.24
CA GLU A 6 8.44 -53.90 19.77
C GLU A 6 9.88 -53.36 19.75
N GLY A 7 10.17 -52.16 19.24
CA GLY A 7 9.30 -51.07 18.82
C GLY A 7 10.15 -49.80 18.73
N GLU A 8 10.10 -49.16 17.57
CA GLU A 8 10.70 -47.88 17.21
C GLU A 8 10.13 -46.73 18.08
N ILE A 9 10.83 -46.24 19.13
CA ILE A 9 10.32 -45.12 19.97
C ILE A 9 11.39 -44.03 20.26
N MET A 10 12.30 -43.69 19.33
CA MET A 10 13.26 -42.59 19.58
C MET A 10 13.55 -41.68 18.37
N ARG A 11 12.52 -41.23 17.64
CA ARG A 11 12.65 -40.18 16.59
C ARG A 11 11.61 -39.04 16.68
N GLY A 12 10.91 -38.87 17.81
CA GLY A 12 9.70 -38.03 17.88
C GLY A 12 9.83 -36.61 18.46
N LEU A 13 10.87 -36.26 19.24
CA LEU A 13 10.85 -35.01 20.02
C LEU A 13 11.61 -33.81 19.41
N SER A 14 12.59 -34.03 18.51
CA SER A 14 13.42 -32.92 18.00
C SER A 14 12.83 -32.22 16.78
N GLY A 15 12.04 -32.91 15.95
CA GLY A 15 11.47 -32.33 14.72
C GLY A 15 10.35 -31.31 14.99
N TRP A 16 9.60 -31.48 16.09
CA TRP A 16 8.41 -30.67 16.35
C TRP A 16 8.73 -29.24 16.82
N ARG A 17 9.86 -29.06 17.52
CA ARG A 17 10.36 -27.75 17.95
C ARG A 17 10.88 -26.94 16.77
N SER A 18 11.57 -27.59 15.84
CA SER A 18 12.13 -26.98 14.62
C SER A 18 11.03 -26.55 13.63
N VAL A 19 9.98 -27.37 13.47
CA VAL A 19 8.83 -27.03 12.62
C VAL A 19 8.06 -25.83 13.19
N ARG A 20 7.84 -25.75 14.51
CA ARG A 20 7.20 -24.58 15.13
C ARG A 20 8.00 -23.29 14.97
N LEU A 21 9.32 -23.37 15.02
CA LEU A 21 10.20 -22.19 14.93
C LEU A 21 10.25 -21.59 13.51
N VAL A 22 10.04 -22.40 12.48
CA VAL A 22 9.98 -21.97 11.07
C VAL A 22 8.56 -21.58 10.64
N MET A 23 7.53 -22.18 11.23
CA MET A 23 6.13 -21.90 10.86
C MET A 23 5.62 -20.52 11.35
N LEU A 24 6.09 -20.05 12.51
CA LEU A 24 5.64 -18.78 13.09
C LEU A 24 5.89 -17.53 12.20
N PRO A 25 7.09 -17.33 11.60
CA PRO A 25 7.31 -16.17 10.72
C PRO A 25 6.52 -16.26 9.40
N VAL A 26 6.17 -17.46 8.95
CA VAL A 26 5.39 -17.67 7.71
C VAL A 26 3.93 -17.24 7.87
N LEU A 27 3.34 -17.37 9.07
CA LEU A 27 1.95 -16.94 9.31
C LEU A 27 1.78 -15.42 9.38
N VAL A 28 2.78 -14.67 9.86
CA VAL A 28 2.71 -13.20 9.97
C VAL A 28 2.82 -12.54 8.58
N ALA A 29 3.46 -13.22 7.62
CA ALA A 29 3.69 -12.71 6.27
C ALA A 29 2.42 -12.58 5.40
N LEU A 30 1.27 -13.11 5.81
CA LEU A 30 0.03 -13.12 4.99
C LEU A 30 -0.95 -11.97 5.29
N THR A 31 -0.64 -11.04 6.20
CA THR A 31 -1.58 -9.96 6.57
C THR A 31 -1.12 -8.58 6.07
N ALA A 32 -0.94 -8.45 4.74
CA ALA A 32 -0.78 -7.15 4.09
C ALA A 32 -2.10 -6.78 3.39
N CYS A 33 -3.10 -6.36 4.16
CA CYS A 33 -4.32 -5.78 3.59
C CYS A 33 -3.97 -4.38 3.06
N LYS A 34 -4.08 -4.20 1.74
CA LYS A 34 -3.89 -2.91 1.09
C LYS A 34 -5.21 -2.14 1.13
N ALA A 35 -5.17 -0.90 1.61
CA ALA A 35 -6.29 0.02 1.60
C ALA A 35 -6.08 1.11 0.54
N ASP A 36 -7.15 1.51 -0.13
CA ASP A 36 -7.14 2.62 -1.07
C ASP A 36 -6.97 3.96 -0.31
N LEU A 37 -5.91 4.69 -0.63
CA LEU A 37 -5.57 5.98 -0.02
C LEU A 37 -6.24 7.14 -0.76
N TYR A 38 -6.05 7.19 -2.08
CA TYR A 38 -6.63 8.19 -2.98
C TYR A 38 -6.92 7.55 -4.33
N THR A 39 -8.08 7.89 -4.90
CA THR A 39 -8.57 7.40 -6.20
C THR A 39 -8.69 8.55 -7.19
N GLN A 40 -8.84 8.21 -8.48
CA GLN A 40 -9.00 9.19 -9.57
C GLN A 40 -7.89 10.24 -9.67
N LEU A 41 -6.65 9.88 -9.31
CA LEU A 41 -5.52 10.80 -9.40
C LEU A 41 -5.03 10.93 -10.84
N GLN A 42 -4.61 12.13 -11.20
CA GLN A 42 -3.87 12.36 -12.43
C GLN A 42 -2.48 11.74 -12.33
N GLU A 43 -1.93 11.25 -13.44
CA GLU A 43 -0.66 10.52 -13.45
C GLU A 43 0.49 11.27 -12.74
N ARG A 44 0.61 12.58 -13.00
CA ARG A 44 1.66 13.41 -12.38
C ARG A 44 1.51 13.46 -10.86
N GLU A 45 0.29 13.63 -10.36
CA GLU A 45 0.01 13.72 -8.93
C GLU A 45 0.20 12.37 -8.24
N ALA A 46 -0.24 11.29 -8.87
CA ALA A 46 -0.03 9.92 -8.38
C ALA A 46 1.47 9.60 -8.24
N ASN A 47 2.29 9.98 -9.22
CA ASN A 47 3.74 9.79 -9.15
C ASN A 47 4.38 10.59 -8.02
N GLU A 48 3.92 11.82 -7.78
CA GLU A 48 4.45 12.66 -6.72
C GLU A 48 4.07 12.12 -5.32
N MET A 49 2.81 11.71 -5.13
CA MET A 49 2.37 11.04 -3.91
C MET A 49 3.15 9.76 -3.66
N LEU A 50 3.35 8.94 -4.70
CA LEU A 50 4.11 7.68 -4.61
C LEU A 50 5.55 7.93 -4.18
N ALA A 51 6.25 8.87 -4.83
CA ALA A 51 7.62 9.22 -4.49
C ALA A 51 7.75 9.70 -3.04
N LEU A 52 6.79 10.50 -2.56
CA LEU A 52 6.81 10.99 -1.19
C LEU A 52 6.57 9.89 -0.15
N LEU A 53 5.64 8.97 -0.45
CA LEU A 53 5.36 7.84 0.43
C LEU A 53 6.57 6.90 0.52
N GLU A 54 7.18 6.56 -0.60
CA GLU A 54 8.37 5.70 -0.63
C GLU A 54 9.58 6.35 0.06
N ASP A 55 9.82 7.65 -0.12
CA ASP A 55 10.89 8.40 0.55
C ASP A 55 10.77 8.37 2.08
N ASN A 56 9.54 8.28 2.60
CA ASN A 56 9.26 8.21 4.03
C ASN A 56 9.10 6.76 4.54
N GLY A 57 9.48 5.76 3.73
CA GLY A 57 9.44 4.35 4.10
C GLY A 57 8.03 3.74 4.14
N VAL A 58 7.04 4.40 3.52
CA VAL A 58 5.68 3.88 3.38
C VAL A 58 5.58 3.10 2.08
N ALA A 59 5.40 1.78 2.19
CA ALA A 59 5.16 0.93 1.03
C ALA A 59 3.80 1.28 0.37
N ALA A 60 3.84 1.96 -0.76
CA ALA A 60 2.68 2.35 -1.55
C ALA A 60 2.68 1.64 -2.93
N ILE A 61 1.50 1.38 -3.47
CA ILE A 61 1.32 0.81 -4.81
C ILE A 61 0.44 1.74 -5.63
N ARG A 62 0.86 2.02 -6.87
CA ARG A 62 0.03 2.68 -7.87
C ARG A 62 -0.72 1.65 -8.70
N VAL A 63 -2.05 1.75 -8.72
CA VAL A 63 -2.94 0.94 -9.57
C VAL A 63 -3.55 1.87 -10.61
N VAL A 64 -3.31 1.60 -11.89
CA VAL A 64 -3.88 2.39 -12.98
C VAL A 64 -5.23 1.79 -13.37
N ALA A 65 -6.27 2.61 -13.33
CA ALA A 65 -7.61 2.26 -13.74
C ALA A 65 -7.79 2.39 -15.27
N LYS A 66 -8.84 1.75 -15.80
CA LYS A 66 -9.11 1.68 -17.25
C LYS A 66 -9.46 3.04 -17.87
N ASP A 67 -9.88 3.99 -17.04
CA ASP A 67 -10.19 5.38 -17.40
C ASP A 67 -8.93 6.26 -17.50
N GLY A 68 -7.74 5.70 -17.27
CA GLY A 68 -6.47 6.42 -17.26
C GLY A 68 -6.18 7.13 -15.94
N THR A 69 -7.07 7.04 -14.96
CA THR A 69 -6.82 7.55 -13.61
C THR A 69 -5.98 6.57 -12.80
N SER A 70 -5.33 7.07 -11.75
CA SER A 70 -4.50 6.25 -10.87
C SER A 70 -5.06 6.25 -9.44
N THR A 71 -4.94 5.11 -8.79
CA THR A 71 -5.26 4.91 -7.38
C THR A 71 -3.98 4.56 -6.64
N ILE A 72 -3.74 5.21 -5.51
CA ILE A 72 -2.64 4.88 -4.62
C ILE A 72 -3.18 4.03 -3.48
N GLN A 73 -2.53 2.90 -3.22
CA GLN A 73 -2.86 1.97 -2.14
C GLN A 73 -1.70 1.86 -1.17
N VAL A 74 -1.99 1.82 0.13
CA VAL A 74 -1.01 1.65 1.21
C VAL A 74 -1.43 0.52 2.14
N ASP A 75 -0.54 0.09 3.03
CA ASP A 75 -0.93 -0.84 4.09
C ASP A 75 -2.00 -0.19 4.98
N GLU A 76 -3.05 -0.93 5.31
CA GLU A 76 -4.17 -0.43 6.13
C GLU A 76 -3.70 0.17 7.46
N LYS A 77 -2.62 -0.38 8.06
CA LYS A 77 -2.04 0.14 9.32
C LYS A 77 -1.39 1.51 9.15
N LEU A 78 -0.95 1.84 7.94
CA LEU A 78 -0.25 3.08 7.60
C LEU A 78 -1.17 4.10 6.92
N LEU A 79 -2.46 3.80 6.71
CA LEU A 79 -3.39 4.69 6.01
C LEU A 79 -3.44 6.09 6.65
N ALA A 80 -3.71 6.16 7.95
CA ALA A 80 -3.81 7.43 8.68
C ALA A 80 -2.47 8.22 8.67
N PHE A 81 -1.35 7.51 8.83
CA PHE A 81 -0.01 8.10 8.75
C PHE A 81 0.25 8.70 7.36
N SER A 82 -0.08 7.96 6.31
CA SER A 82 0.08 8.36 4.91
C SER A 82 -0.73 9.62 4.58
N ILE A 83 -1.98 9.68 5.04
CA ILE A 83 -2.84 10.87 4.87
C ILE A 83 -2.20 12.09 5.53
N ASN A 84 -1.73 11.94 6.77
CA ASN A 84 -1.10 13.04 7.49
C ASN A 84 0.20 13.51 6.81
N LEU A 85 1.02 12.56 6.36
CA LEU A 85 2.26 12.84 5.64
C LEU A 85 2.02 13.61 4.32
N LEU A 86 1.03 13.19 3.54
CA LEU A 86 0.65 13.86 2.29
C LEU A 86 0.09 15.27 2.57
N ASN A 87 -0.78 15.42 3.58
CA ASN A 87 -1.33 16.70 3.99
C ASN A 87 -0.23 17.68 4.46
N ALA A 88 0.75 17.20 5.21
CA ALA A 88 1.89 18.00 5.66
C ALA A 88 2.73 18.56 4.49
N LYS A 89 2.63 17.95 3.31
CA LYS A 89 3.29 18.36 2.07
C LYS A 89 2.36 19.09 1.10
N GLY A 90 1.11 19.34 1.50
CA GLY A 90 0.12 20.06 0.69
C GLY A 90 -0.43 19.26 -0.48
N LEU A 91 -0.43 17.92 -0.38
CA LEU A 91 -1.03 17.02 -1.36
C LEU A 91 -2.42 16.54 -0.89
N PRO A 92 -3.39 16.32 -1.79
CA PRO A 92 -3.36 16.59 -3.24
C PRO A 92 -3.32 18.09 -3.55
N ARG A 93 -2.62 18.48 -4.62
CA ARG A 93 -2.45 19.90 -4.96
C ARG A 93 -3.77 20.46 -5.48
N GLN A 94 -4.12 21.64 -4.98
CA GLN A 94 -5.22 22.39 -5.59
C GLN A 94 -4.81 22.79 -7.02
N SER A 95 -5.61 22.37 -8.00
CA SER A 95 -5.42 22.79 -9.38
C SER A 95 -5.81 24.27 -9.48
N PHE A 96 -4.80 25.14 -9.50
CA PHE A 96 -5.00 26.57 -9.70
C PHE A 96 -5.37 26.81 -11.16
N LYS A 97 -6.62 27.24 -11.40
CA LYS A 97 -7.00 27.76 -12.71
C LYS A 97 -6.18 29.01 -13.01
N ASN A 98 -5.58 29.08 -14.19
CA ASN A 98 -4.77 30.23 -14.59
C ASN A 98 -5.63 31.49 -14.65
N LEU A 99 -5.03 32.67 -14.42
CA LEU A 99 -5.72 33.96 -14.56
C LEU A 99 -6.40 34.09 -15.95
N GLY A 100 -5.78 33.55 -17.00
CA GLY A 100 -6.39 33.54 -18.34
C GLY A 100 -7.72 32.78 -18.42
N GLU A 101 -7.91 31.72 -17.64
CA GLU A 101 -9.14 30.90 -17.64
C GLU A 101 -10.29 31.60 -16.90
N ILE A 102 -10.00 32.35 -15.83
CA ILE A 102 -11.01 33.17 -15.14
C ILE A 102 -11.41 34.41 -15.96
N PHE A 103 -10.50 35.00 -16.75
CA PHE A 103 -10.84 36.12 -17.62
C PHE A 103 -11.63 35.70 -18.86
N GLN A 104 -11.32 34.55 -19.47
CA GLN A 104 -12.10 33.98 -20.58
C GLN A 104 -13.55 33.67 -20.18
N GLY A 105 -13.77 33.17 -18.97
CA GLY A 105 -15.12 32.89 -18.46
C GLY A 105 -15.95 34.14 -18.13
N SER A 106 -15.31 35.28 -17.92
CA SER A 106 -16.00 36.54 -17.56
C SER A 106 -16.53 37.34 -18.75
N GLY A 107 -16.21 36.96 -20.00
CA GLY A 107 -16.82 37.54 -21.19
C GLY A 107 -16.87 39.06 -21.19
N LEU A 108 -15.82 39.75 -20.72
CA LEU A 108 -15.73 41.20 -20.86
C LEU A 108 -15.19 41.51 -22.26
N ILE A 109 -16.12 41.50 -23.21
CA ILE A 109 -16.00 42.18 -24.48
C ILE A 109 -15.82 43.66 -24.15
N ALA A 110 -14.59 44.17 -24.22
CA ALA A 110 -14.36 45.60 -24.27
C ALA A 110 -14.88 46.08 -25.64
N SER A 111 -16.02 46.77 -25.62
CA SER A 111 -16.47 47.58 -26.77
C SER A 111 -15.59 48.82 -26.94
#